data_AF-A0A2I1HHI4-F1
#
_entry.id   AF-A0A2I1HHI4-F1
#
_cell.length_a   1.000
_cell.length_b   1.000
_cell.length_c   1.000
_cell.angle_alpha   90.00
_cell.angle_beta   90.00
_cell.angle_gamma   90.00
#
_symmetry.space_group_name_H-M   'P 1'
#
loop_
_entity.id
_entity.type
_entity.pdbx_description
1 polymer ?
#
loop_
_entity_poly.entity_id
_entity_poly.type
_entity_poly.pdbx_seq_one_letter_code
_entity_poly.pdbx_strand_id
1 'polypeptide(L)'
;MQRPISFTYIIIVTICSLMNIIALMPATKAYEVLLRNWGGYSGVDCAVWEEDYNRHFITYIPPDAPHNGVSYHFNCATFNGMDSSADIRNGVLTQKTLDNSTTYWVIFAANDGFGHNSNYKGGYNTNTCFHVLGGGGGHWKPRADLYEAPYEECQQIRDSK
;
A
#
# COMPACT_ATOMS: atom_id res chain seq x y z
N MET A 1 -53.13 27.51 -9.02
CA MET A 1 -52.77 27.90 -7.64
C MET A 1 -51.45 27.25 -7.29
N GLN A 2 -50.37 28.02 -7.28
CA GLN A 2 -49.00 27.53 -7.17
C GLN A 2 -48.60 27.61 -5.69
N ARG A 3 -48.37 26.46 -5.05
CA ARG A 3 -47.99 26.41 -3.63
C ARG A 3 -46.56 26.95 -3.47
N PRO A 4 -46.28 27.82 -2.48
CA PRO A 4 -44.93 28.32 -2.27
C PRO A 4 -44.05 27.18 -1.78
N ILE A 5 -42.95 26.95 -2.49
CA ILE A 5 -41.89 26.02 -2.05
C ILE A 5 -41.27 26.65 -0.81
N SER A 6 -41.44 26.00 0.34
CA SER A 6 -40.92 26.49 1.61
C SER A 6 -39.39 26.60 1.55
N PHE A 7 -38.83 27.75 1.93
CA PHE A 7 -37.39 27.98 2.02
C PHE A 7 -36.67 26.90 2.85
N THR A 8 -37.35 26.31 3.83
CA THR A 8 -36.84 25.19 4.63
C THR A 8 -36.55 23.94 3.80
N TYR A 9 -37.36 23.68 2.76
CA TYR A 9 -37.19 22.53 1.88
C TYR A 9 -35.96 22.68 1.00
N ILE A 10 -35.71 23.89 0.48
CA ILE A 10 -34.53 24.19 -0.34
C ILE A 10 -33.26 24.04 0.48
N ILE A 11 -33.25 24.53 1.74
CA ILE A 11 -32.12 24.41 2.66
C ILE A 11 -31.83 22.95 3.03
N ILE A 12 -32.86 22.14 3.33
CA ILE A 12 -32.67 20.72 3.65
C ILE A 12 -32.13 19.96 2.44
N VAL A 13 -32.66 20.20 1.23
CA VAL A 13 -32.16 19.54 0.00
C VAL A 13 -30.73 19.94 -0.30
N THR A 14 -30.35 21.22 -0.16
CA THR A 14 -28.96 21.64 -0.38
C THR A 14 -28.00 21.09 0.67
N ILE A 15 -28.37 21.09 1.95
CA ILE A 15 -27.55 20.50 3.01
C ILE A 15 -27.41 18.99 2.80
N CYS A 16 -28.48 18.25 2.50
CA CYS A 16 -28.39 16.82 2.22
C CYS A 16 -27.60 16.51 0.93
N SER A 17 -27.65 17.39 -0.08
CA SER A 17 -26.82 17.28 -1.29
C SER A 17 -25.35 17.52 -0.98
N LEU A 18 -25.03 18.55 -0.18
CA LEU A 18 -23.67 18.86 0.28
C LEU A 18 -23.10 17.77 1.20
N MET A 19 -23.91 17.21 2.10
CA MET A 19 -23.51 16.12 2.99
C MET A 19 -23.32 14.80 2.23
N ASN A 20 -24.10 14.54 1.17
CA ASN A 20 -23.89 13.36 0.30
C ASN A 20 -22.68 13.49 -0.63
N ILE A 21 -22.24 14.71 -0.97
CA ILE A 21 -21.02 14.91 -1.76
C ILE A 21 -19.76 14.57 -0.92
N ILE A 22 -19.82 14.74 0.41
CA ILE A 22 -18.68 14.47 1.30
C ILE A 22 -18.71 13.03 1.87
N ALA A 23 -19.89 12.39 1.96
CA ALA A 23 -20.05 11.10 2.65
C ALA A 23 -20.12 9.85 1.74
N LEU A 24 -20.05 9.97 0.42
CA LEU A 24 -19.91 8.83 -0.49
C LEU A 24 -18.97 9.17 -1.64
N MET A 25 -17.68 9.35 -1.33
CA MET A 25 -16.72 8.77 -2.26
C MET A 25 -17.05 7.28 -2.28
N PRO A 26 -17.31 6.66 -3.45
CA PRO A 26 -17.21 5.21 -3.53
C PRO A 26 -15.90 4.86 -2.86
N ALA A 27 -15.84 3.82 -2.02
CA ALA A 27 -14.55 3.27 -1.63
C ALA A 27 -13.78 3.09 -2.94
N THR A 28 -12.87 4.03 -3.23
CA THR A 28 -12.23 4.13 -4.53
C THR A 28 -11.52 2.81 -4.59
N LYS A 29 -11.92 1.96 -5.54
CA LYS A 29 -11.23 0.70 -5.76
C LYS A 29 -9.77 1.11 -5.86
N ALA A 30 -8.93 0.55 -5.01
CA ALA A 30 -7.49 0.73 -5.06
C ALA A 30 -6.93 -0.52 -5.73
N TYR A 31 -5.79 -0.40 -6.40
CA TYR A 31 -5.03 -1.61 -6.71
C TYR A 31 -4.52 -2.20 -5.42
N GLU A 32 -4.64 -3.53 -5.32
CA GLU A 32 -4.09 -4.29 -4.22
C GLU A 32 -2.70 -4.80 -4.59
N VAL A 33 -1.73 -4.56 -3.71
CA VAL A 33 -0.35 -5.02 -3.83
C VAL A 33 -0.09 -6.01 -2.70
N LEU A 34 0.08 -7.28 -3.07
CA LEU A 34 0.36 -8.35 -2.12
C LEU A 34 1.85 -8.62 -2.04
N LEU A 35 2.37 -8.77 -0.83
CA LEU A 35 3.78 -8.99 -0.61
C LEU A 35 3.95 -10.21 0.27
N ARG A 36 4.77 -11.16 -0.18
CA ARG A 36 5.17 -12.32 0.62
C ARG A 36 6.63 -12.18 0.98
N ASN A 37 6.93 -12.27 2.28
CA ASN A 37 8.31 -12.26 2.74
C ASN A 37 8.95 -13.64 2.46
N TRP A 38 10.02 -13.66 1.68
CA TRP A 38 10.81 -14.87 1.37
C TRP A 38 12.00 -15.07 2.32
N GLY A 39 11.99 -14.35 3.43
CA GLY A 39 13.05 -14.30 4.42
C GLY A 39 14.04 -13.18 4.15
N GLY A 40 15.11 -13.22 4.93
CA GLY A 40 16.08 -12.14 4.90
C GLY A 40 16.99 -12.14 6.11
N TYR A 41 17.84 -11.12 6.20
CA TYR A 41 18.70 -10.93 7.36
C TYR A 41 18.04 -10.02 8.39
N SER A 42 18.00 -10.43 9.66
CA SER A 42 17.31 -9.71 10.73
C SER A 42 18.00 -8.43 11.17
N GLY A 43 19.24 -8.19 10.74
CA GLY A 43 19.95 -6.94 10.96
C GLY A 43 19.73 -5.89 9.87
N VAL A 44 18.75 -6.08 8.97
CA VAL A 44 18.45 -5.18 7.85
C VAL A 44 17.00 -4.72 7.96
N ASP A 45 16.81 -3.43 7.78
CA ASP A 45 15.51 -2.79 7.70
C ASP A 45 15.08 -2.68 6.24
N CYS A 46 13.85 -3.10 5.97
CA CYS A 46 13.23 -3.10 4.67
C CYS A 46 12.09 -2.08 4.62
N ALA A 47 11.85 -1.53 3.44
CA ALA A 47 10.72 -0.64 3.18
C ALA A 47 10.10 -0.96 1.83
N VAL A 48 8.77 -0.85 1.74
CA VAL A 48 8.04 -1.04 0.48
C VAL A 48 6.92 -0.02 0.32
N TRP A 49 6.82 0.53 -0.89
CA TRP A 49 5.83 1.54 -1.26
C TRP A 49 5.55 1.56 -2.76
N GLU A 50 4.52 2.30 -3.14
CA GLU A 50 4.07 2.53 -4.50
C GLU A 50 4.23 4.00 -4.90
N GLU A 51 4.68 4.22 -6.13
CA GLU A 51 4.75 5.54 -6.76
C GLU A 51 4.07 5.54 -8.13
N ASP A 52 3.63 6.71 -8.57
CA ASP A 52 3.20 6.95 -9.95
C ASP A 52 4.39 7.14 -10.90
N TYR A 53 4.11 7.34 -12.19
CA TYR A 53 5.14 7.60 -13.21
C TYR A 53 6.01 8.84 -12.90
N ASN A 54 5.46 9.83 -12.21
CA ASN A 54 6.14 11.08 -11.84
C ASN A 54 6.84 10.98 -10.47
N ARG A 55 6.95 9.78 -9.90
CA ARG A 55 7.56 9.53 -8.58
C ARG A 55 6.76 10.12 -7.42
N HIS A 56 5.48 10.41 -7.61
CA HIS A 56 4.59 10.77 -6.50
C HIS A 56 4.23 9.52 -5.72
N PHE A 57 4.34 9.60 -4.40
CA PHE A 57 3.92 8.54 -3.49
C PHE A 57 2.41 8.33 -3.57
N ILE A 58 1.99 7.08 -3.82
CA ILE A 58 0.58 6.70 -3.96
C ILE A 58 0.22 5.46 -3.14
N THR A 59 1.04 5.04 -2.18
CA THR A 59 0.61 4.04 -1.19
C THR A 59 -0.43 4.65 -0.25
N TYR A 60 -1.50 3.92 -0.02
CA TYR A 60 -2.46 4.20 1.02
C TYR A 60 -1.88 3.83 2.39
N ILE A 61 -1.72 4.84 3.25
CA ILE A 61 -1.35 4.69 4.66
C ILE A 61 -2.58 5.04 5.51
N PRO A 62 -3.09 4.11 6.35
CA PRO A 62 -4.20 4.39 7.25
C PRO A 62 -3.91 5.59 8.16
N PRO A 63 -4.88 6.50 8.40
CA PRO A 63 -4.66 7.69 9.23
C PRO A 63 -4.28 7.38 10.69
N ASP A 64 -4.61 6.19 11.16
CA ASP A 64 -4.35 5.67 12.49
C ASP A 64 -3.04 4.89 12.59
N ALA A 65 -2.26 4.79 11.52
CA ALA A 65 -0.94 4.16 11.55
C ALA A 65 0.04 4.98 12.43
N PRO A 66 0.65 4.38 13.48
CA PRO A 66 1.68 5.00 14.33
C PRO A 66 2.87 5.71 13.65
N HIS A 67 3.09 5.55 12.35
CA HIS A 67 4.25 6.11 11.67
C HIS A 67 3.92 7.27 10.72
N ASN A 68 4.62 8.39 10.93
CA ASN A 68 4.76 9.49 9.98
C ASN A 68 5.77 9.09 8.89
N GLY A 69 5.32 8.65 7.72
CA GLY A 69 6.14 8.79 6.52
C GLY A 69 6.11 7.63 5.54
N VAL A 70 5.43 7.87 4.42
CA VAL A 70 5.83 7.53 3.04
C VAL A 70 6.29 6.09 2.70
N SER A 71 6.16 5.09 3.58
CA SER A 71 6.28 3.65 3.23
C SER A 71 5.98 2.75 4.43
N TYR A 72 5.78 1.44 4.19
CA TYR A 72 5.76 0.45 5.26
C TYR A 72 7.17 -0.07 5.52
N HIS A 73 7.66 0.13 6.74
CA HIS A 73 8.94 -0.35 7.21
C HIS A 73 8.80 -1.66 7.99
N PHE A 74 9.77 -2.56 7.83
CA PHE A 74 9.77 -3.86 8.49
C PHE A 74 11.17 -4.46 8.56
N ASN A 75 11.34 -5.44 9.44
CA ASN A 75 12.54 -6.24 9.46
C ASN A 75 12.62 -7.11 8.19
N CYS A 76 13.74 -7.10 7.47
CA CYS A 76 13.82 -7.87 6.22
C CYS A 76 13.62 -9.39 6.41
N ALA A 77 13.86 -9.95 7.60
CA ALA A 77 13.66 -11.38 7.85
C ALA A 77 12.19 -11.79 7.97
N THR A 78 11.29 -10.87 8.33
CA THR A 78 9.87 -11.19 8.57
C THR A 78 9.01 -9.93 8.61
N PHE A 79 7.72 -10.06 8.29
CA PHE A 79 6.75 -8.99 8.57
C PHE A 79 6.39 -8.88 10.06
N ASN A 80 6.89 -9.75 10.92
CA ASN A 80 6.67 -9.64 12.37
C ASN A 80 7.26 -8.32 12.90
N GLY A 81 6.45 -7.59 13.67
CA GLY A 81 6.84 -6.28 14.19
C GLY A 81 6.50 -5.12 13.26
N MET A 82 5.87 -5.38 12.10
CA MET A 82 5.10 -4.34 11.43
C MET A 82 3.99 -3.81 12.33
N ASP A 83 3.66 -2.56 12.10
CA ASP A 83 2.61 -1.84 12.79
C ASP A 83 1.27 -2.59 12.79
N SER A 84 0.49 -2.44 13.86
CA SER A 84 -0.87 -2.97 14.00
C SER A 84 -1.85 -2.55 12.90
N SER A 85 -1.54 -1.48 12.17
CA SER A 85 -2.29 -0.99 11.01
C SER A 85 -1.99 -1.75 9.70
N ALA A 86 -0.92 -2.56 9.65
CA ALA A 86 -0.58 -3.37 8.48
C ALA A 86 -1.51 -4.59 8.38
N ASP A 87 -2.18 -4.75 7.23
CA ASP A 87 -3.02 -5.92 6.98
C ASP A 87 -2.16 -7.11 6.55
N ILE A 88 -1.75 -7.92 7.53
CA ILE A 88 -0.97 -9.14 7.32
C ILE A 88 -1.83 -10.36 7.64
N ARG A 89 -2.04 -11.24 6.65
CA ARG A 89 -2.77 -12.50 6.83
C ARG A 89 -1.98 -13.65 6.23
N ASN A 90 -1.79 -14.72 7.00
CA ASN A 90 -1.01 -15.90 6.59
C ASN A 90 0.38 -15.56 6.02
N GLY A 91 1.04 -14.53 6.59
CA GLY A 91 2.37 -14.09 6.15
C GLY A 91 2.40 -13.29 4.84
N VAL A 92 1.23 -12.88 4.32
CA VAL A 92 1.11 -11.97 3.18
C VAL A 92 0.69 -10.59 3.67
N LEU A 93 1.52 -9.59 3.39
CA LEU A 93 1.20 -8.18 3.61
C LEU A 93 0.34 -7.67 2.45
N THR A 94 -0.71 -6.93 2.79
CA THR A 94 -1.61 -6.29 1.83
C THR A 94 -1.42 -4.78 1.88
N GLN A 95 -1.01 -4.20 0.76
CA GLN A 95 -0.96 -2.76 0.53
C GLN A 95 -1.99 -2.36 -0.52
N LYS A 96 -2.33 -1.08 -0.52
CA LYS A 96 -3.27 -0.49 -1.47
C LYS A 96 -2.70 0.79 -2.01
N THR A 97 -2.94 1.06 -3.29
CA THR A 97 -2.73 2.40 -3.85
C THR A 97 -3.82 3.38 -3.39
N LEU A 98 -3.64 4.69 -3.62
CA LEU A 98 -4.67 5.69 -3.33
C LEU A 98 -5.90 5.56 -4.25
N ASP A 99 -5.72 5.02 -5.46
CA ASP A 99 -6.76 4.84 -6.48
C ASP A 99 -6.46 3.66 -7.41
N ASN A 100 -7.40 3.24 -8.26
CA ASN A 100 -7.23 2.16 -9.26
C ASN A 100 -7.23 2.68 -10.72
N SER A 101 -6.76 3.88 -10.94
CA SER A 101 -6.68 4.51 -12.26
C SER A 101 -5.26 4.91 -12.63
N THR A 102 -4.44 5.18 -11.61
CA THR A 102 -3.05 5.59 -11.74
C THR A 102 -2.16 4.36 -11.93
N THR A 103 -1.43 4.33 -13.04
CA THR A 103 -0.38 3.33 -13.26
C THR A 103 0.69 3.49 -12.18
N TYR A 104 1.13 2.38 -11.58
CA TYR A 104 2.03 2.41 -10.44
C TYR A 104 3.29 1.55 -10.62
N TRP A 105 4.29 1.88 -9.81
CA TRP A 105 5.54 1.16 -9.60
C TRP A 105 5.63 0.82 -8.13
N VAL A 106 6.02 -0.42 -7.82
CA VAL A 106 6.36 -0.89 -6.48
C VAL A 106 7.86 -0.73 -6.30
N ILE A 107 8.26 -0.09 -5.21
CA ILE A 107 9.64 0.11 -4.81
C ILE A 107 9.87 -0.69 -3.54
N PHE A 108 10.92 -1.49 -3.53
CA PHE A 108 11.39 -2.22 -2.37
C PHE A 108 12.82 -1.79 -2.04
N ALA A 109 13.06 -1.37 -0.81
CA ALA A 109 14.35 -0.92 -0.33
C ALA A 109 14.82 -1.73 0.88
N ALA A 110 16.14 -1.82 1.03
CA ALA A 110 16.81 -2.41 2.18
C ALA A 110 17.93 -1.48 2.68
N ASN A 111 18.12 -1.45 4.00
CA ASN A 111 19.11 -0.64 4.70
C ASN A 111 19.69 -1.44 5.89
N ASP A 112 21.01 -1.54 5.99
CA ASP A 112 21.71 -2.25 7.08
C ASP A 112 22.55 -1.33 7.97
N GLY A 113 22.31 -0.02 7.91
CA GLY A 113 23.06 1.00 8.63
C GLY A 113 24.40 1.37 7.99
N PHE A 114 24.92 0.53 7.09
CA PHE A 114 26.18 0.77 6.37
C PHE A 114 25.96 1.05 4.88
N GLY A 115 24.82 0.64 4.33
CA GLY A 115 24.45 0.90 2.95
C GLY A 115 22.94 0.91 2.74
N HIS A 116 22.55 1.40 1.56
CA HIS A 116 21.18 1.40 1.09
C HIS A 116 21.13 0.82 -0.32
N ASN A 117 20.11 0.02 -0.59
CA ASN A 117 19.81 -0.47 -1.92
C ASN A 117 18.30 -0.50 -2.13
N SER A 118 17.87 -0.30 -3.36
CA SER A 118 16.46 -0.41 -3.73
C SER A 118 16.32 -1.00 -5.12
N ASN A 119 15.21 -1.69 -5.31
CA ASN A 119 14.78 -2.24 -6.58
C ASN A 119 13.33 -1.85 -6.78
N TYR A 120 12.92 -1.74 -8.03
CA TYR A 120 11.56 -1.34 -8.36
C TYR A 120 11.07 -2.09 -9.58
N LYS A 121 9.76 -2.36 -9.59
CA LYS A 121 9.04 -3.01 -10.67
C LYS A 121 7.75 -2.24 -10.91
N GLY A 122 7.32 -2.09 -12.16
CA GLY A 122 6.16 -1.24 -12.39
C GLY A 122 5.71 -1.11 -13.82
N GLY A 123 4.81 -0.14 -14.01
CA GLY A 123 3.96 -0.04 -15.19
C GLY A 123 2.64 -0.80 -15.00
N TYR A 124 2.22 -1.03 -13.75
CA TYR A 124 1.03 -1.82 -13.44
C TYR A 124 -0.23 -0.97 -13.40
N ASN A 125 -1.31 -1.54 -13.92
CA ASN A 125 -2.68 -1.01 -13.85
C ASN A 125 -3.65 -2.12 -13.43
N THR A 126 -3.16 -3.05 -12.61
CA THR A 126 -3.90 -4.18 -12.03
C THR A 126 -3.38 -4.45 -10.63
N ASN A 127 -4.07 -5.33 -9.89
CA ASN A 127 -3.51 -5.87 -8.66
C ASN A 127 -2.24 -6.68 -8.96
N THR A 128 -1.31 -6.73 -8.02
CA THR A 128 -0.01 -7.40 -8.20
C THR A 128 0.38 -8.19 -6.96
N CYS A 129 1.26 -9.18 -7.15
CA CYS A 129 1.98 -9.80 -6.04
C CYS A 129 3.48 -9.78 -6.27
N PHE A 130 4.24 -9.61 -5.18
CA PHE A 130 5.67 -9.83 -5.16
C PHE A 130 6.13 -10.70 -3.99
N HIS A 131 7.19 -11.43 -4.27
CA HIS A 131 8.06 -12.02 -3.26
C HIS A 131 9.20 -11.04 -2.98
N VAL A 132 9.35 -10.67 -1.70
CA VAL A 132 10.40 -9.74 -1.26
C VAL A 132 11.46 -10.47 -0.46
N LEU A 133 12.72 -10.15 -0.74
CA LEU A 133 13.87 -10.70 -0.02
C LEU A 133 14.88 -9.58 0.25
N GLY A 134 14.99 -9.19 1.51
CA GLY A 134 15.98 -8.22 1.97
C GLY A 134 17.10 -8.90 2.76
N GLY A 135 18.36 -8.50 2.59
CA GLY A 135 19.44 -9.19 3.29
C GLY A 135 20.75 -8.43 3.38
N GLY A 136 21.67 -8.97 4.16
CA GLY A 136 23.03 -8.43 4.26
C GLY A 136 23.73 -8.49 2.90
N GLY A 137 24.40 -7.41 2.55
CA GLY A 137 25.18 -7.30 1.33
C GLY A 137 26.58 -7.87 1.47
N GLY A 138 27.13 -8.45 0.39
CA GLY A 138 28.58 -8.44 0.22
C GLY A 138 29.02 -7.02 -0.14
N HIS A 139 30.03 -6.47 0.54
CA HIS A 139 30.62 -5.16 0.27
C HIS A 139 29.64 -3.96 0.29
N TRP A 140 29.04 -3.68 1.46
CA TRP A 140 28.38 -2.39 1.78
C TRP A 140 27.09 -2.04 1.02
N LYS A 141 26.44 -3.01 0.36
CA LYS A 141 25.15 -2.80 -0.29
C LYS A 141 24.17 -3.91 0.08
N PRO A 142 23.15 -3.65 0.92
CA PRO A 142 22.18 -4.67 1.27
C PRO A 142 21.46 -5.20 0.02
N ARG A 143 20.99 -6.44 0.11
CA ARG A 143 20.18 -7.07 -0.92
C ARG A 143 18.75 -6.57 -0.79
N ALA A 144 18.15 -6.16 -1.90
CA ALA A 144 16.77 -5.69 -1.98
C ALA A 144 16.12 -6.29 -3.24
N ASP A 145 15.66 -7.53 -3.14
CA ASP A 145 15.07 -8.22 -4.28
C ASP A 145 13.56 -8.15 -4.27
N LEU A 146 13.01 -7.84 -5.44
CA LEU A 146 11.59 -7.72 -5.70
C LEU A 146 11.23 -8.63 -6.90
N TYR A 147 10.61 -9.77 -6.61
CA TYR A 147 10.26 -10.78 -7.62
C TYR A 147 8.75 -10.80 -7.83
N GLU A 148 8.33 -10.58 -9.08
CA GLU A 148 6.92 -10.68 -9.46
C GLU A 148 6.42 -12.12 -9.33
N ALA A 149 5.22 -12.27 -8.77
CA ALA A 149 4.50 -13.54 -8.68
C ALA A 149 3.06 -13.34 -9.19
N PRO A 150 2.38 -14.42 -9.64
CA PRO A 150 0.95 -14.35 -9.96
C PRO A 150 0.15 -13.83 -8.76
N TYR A 151 -0.75 -12.89 -9.00
CA TYR A 151 -1.54 -12.30 -7.93
C TYR A 151 -2.38 -13.36 -7.18
N GLU A 152 -2.93 -14.30 -7.92
CA GLU A 152 -3.76 -15.39 -7.40
C GLU A 152 -2.99 -16.30 -6.43
N GLU A 153 -1.67 -16.47 -6.61
CA GLU A 153 -0.83 -17.25 -5.69
C GLU A 153 -0.87 -16.64 -4.29
N CYS A 154 -0.59 -15.35 -4.19
CA CYS A 154 -0.53 -14.66 -2.91
C CYS A 154 -1.91 -14.44 -2.32
N GLN A 155 -2.92 -14.22 -3.16
CA GLN A 155 -4.31 -14.15 -2.73
C GLN A 155 -4.75 -15.47 -2.07
N GLN A 156 -4.46 -16.62 -2.69
CA GLN A 156 -4.79 -17.92 -2.13
C GLN A 156 -4.11 -18.16 -0.78
N ILE A 157 -2.84 -17.76 -0.63
CA ILE A 157 -2.13 -17.86 0.66
C ILE A 157 -2.80 -16.94 1.69
N ARG A 158 -3.00 -15.66 1.37
CA ARG A 158 -3.63 -14.67 2.25
C ARG A 158 -5.01 -15.12 2.74
N ASP A 159 -5.80 -15.72 1.84
CA ASP A 159 -7.19 -16.10 2.10
C ASP A 159 -7.36 -17.54 2.61
N SER A 160 -6.25 -18.29 2.74
CA SER A 160 -6.26 -19.62 3.36
C SER A 160 -6.63 -19.57 4.86
N LYS A 161 -7.09 -20.70 5.42
CA LYS A 161 -7.53 -20.80 6.82
C LYS A 161 -6.64 -21.72 7.61
#